data_AF-A0A0L8BHZ6-F1
#
_entry.id   AF-A0A0L8BHZ6-F1
#
_cell.length_a   1.000
_cell.length_b   1.000
_cell.length_c   1.000
_cell.angle_alpha   90.00
_cell.angle_beta   90.00
_cell.angle_gamma   90.00
#
_symmetry.space_group_name_H-M   'P 1'
#
loop_
_entity.id
_entity.type
_entity.pdbx_description
1 polymer ?
#
loop_
_entity_poly.entity_id
_entity_poly.type
_entity_poly.pdbx_seq_one_letter_code
_entity_poly.pdbx_strand_id
1 'polypeptide(L)'
;MKQPKRILTREELHDLVWSTPMQKPAEIYGLSDRGLAKICERHLVPVPPRGYWAKLEAGQSVKRTPFRTVENTALHTAHIGSKVVTTQSAYLAEVLAAAKQEIEDENKVLRTRPAAPTNVPSPRKDICVPP
;
A
#
# COMPACT_ATOMS: atom_id res chain seq x y z
N MET A 1 -0.34 -17.41 -3.72
CA MET A 1 0.11 -16.01 -3.91
C MET A 1 1.36 -15.81 -3.07
N LYS A 2 2.53 -15.58 -3.68
CA LYS A 2 3.78 -15.34 -2.94
C LYS A 2 3.73 -13.92 -2.37
N GLN A 3 3.82 -13.79 -1.05
CA GLN A 3 3.97 -12.50 -0.40
C GLN A 3 5.27 -11.84 -0.89
N PRO A 4 5.24 -10.58 -1.35
CA PRO A 4 6.44 -9.93 -1.86
C PRO A 4 7.30 -9.42 -0.69
N LYS A 5 8.63 -9.60 -0.81
CA LYS A 5 9.61 -9.17 0.19
C LYS A 5 9.59 -7.64 0.29
N ARG A 6 9.20 -7.09 1.44
CA ARG A 6 9.07 -5.63 1.66
C ARG A 6 10.38 -4.94 2.06
N ILE A 7 11.41 -5.70 2.38
CA ILE A 7 12.75 -5.21 2.73
C ILE A 7 13.68 -5.64 1.60
N LEU A 8 14.08 -4.70 0.74
CA LEU A 8 14.94 -4.99 -0.40
C LEU A 8 16.31 -4.33 -0.23
N THR A 9 17.34 -4.92 -0.80
CA THR A 9 18.60 -4.20 -0.99
C THR A 9 18.46 -3.17 -2.12
N ARG A 10 19.35 -2.18 -2.16
CA ARG A 10 19.41 -1.17 -3.22
C ARG A 10 19.56 -1.79 -4.61
N GLU A 11 20.32 -2.87 -4.70
CA GLU A 11 20.50 -3.66 -5.93
C GLU A 11 19.22 -4.41 -6.30
N GLU A 12 18.59 -5.11 -5.35
CA GLU A 12 17.30 -5.77 -5.57
C GLU A 12 16.23 -4.76 -6.04
N LEU A 13 16.22 -3.56 -5.46
CA LEU A 13 15.30 -2.49 -5.86
C LEU A 13 15.58 -2.00 -7.28
N HIS A 14 16.86 -1.84 -7.64
CA HIS A 14 17.28 -1.48 -8.99
C HIS A 14 16.84 -2.55 -9.99
N ASP A 15 17.18 -3.81 -9.74
CA ASP A 15 16.90 -4.90 -10.66
C ASP A 15 15.39 -5.08 -10.88
N LEU A 16 14.59 -4.90 -9.82
CA LEU A 16 13.15 -4.94 -9.90
C LEU A 16 12.57 -3.85 -10.81
N VAL A 17 13.09 -2.63 -10.72
CA VAL A 17 12.68 -1.47 -11.54
C VAL A 17 13.17 -1.57 -12.99
N TRP A 18 14.32 -2.23 -13.22
CA TRP A 18 14.91 -2.39 -14.56
C TRP A 18 14.50 -3.68 -15.27
N SER A 19 13.96 -4.68 -14.55
CA SER A 19 13.46 -5.93 -15.12
C SER A 19 11.99 -5.87 -15.50
N THR A 20 11.20 -5.03 -14.81
CA THR A 20 9.76 -4.92 -15.06
C THR A 20 9.28 -3.46 -15.06
N PRO A 21 8.24 -3.12 -15.85
CA PRO A 21 7.63 -1.80 -15.81
C PRO A 21 7.08 -1.53 -14.42
N MET A 22 7.31 -0.31 -13.91
CA MET A 22 7.03 0.08 -12.52
C MET A 22 5.61 -0.21 -12.01
N GLN A 23 4.64 -0.27 -12.92
CA GLN A 23 3.25 -0.58 -12.62
C GLN A 23 3.07 -1.95 -11.97
N LYS A 24 3.80 -2.98 -12.46
CA LYS A 24 3.71 -4.34 -11.92
C LYS A 24 4.17 -4.46 -10.47
N PRO A 25 5.41 -4.03 -10.11
CA PRO A 25 5.81 -4.05 -8.72
C PRO A 25 4.97 -3.09 -7.87
N ALA A 26 4.56 -1.93 -8.39
CA ALA A 26 3.69 -1.01 -7.64
C ALA A 26 2.38 -1.71 -7.22
N GLU A 27 1.72 -2.42 -8.13
CA GLU A 27 0.51 -3.20 -7.84
C GLU A 27 0.77 -4.32 -6.82
N ILE A 28 1.86 -5.08 -6.98
CA ILE A 28 2.26 -6.16 -6.06
C ILE A 28 2.46 -5.63 -4.63
N TYR A 29 3.05 -4.46 -4.48
CA TYR A 29 3.30 -3.85 -3.17
C TYR A 29 2.14 -2.98 -2.66
N GLY A 30 1.05 -2.83 -3.42
CA GLY A 30 -0.06 -1.95 -3.06
C GLY A 30 0.32 -0.46 -3.03
N LEU A 31 1.25 -0.05 -3.89
CA LEU A 31 1.75 1.31 -4.02
C LEU A 31 1.30 1.95 -5.34
N SER A 32 1.37 3.27 -5.41
CA SER A 32 1.28 3.98 -6.69
C SER A 32 2.65 4.04 -7.37
N ASP A 33 2.66 4.15 -8.69
CA ASP A 33 3.88 4.32 -9.50
C ASP A 33 4.78 5.44 -8.95
N ARG A 34 4.15 6.56 -8.57
CA ARG A 34 4.85 7.71 -8.00
C ARG A 34 5.35 7.44 -6.58
N GLY A 35 4.68 6.60 -5.81
CA GLY A 35 5.14 6.12 -4.51
C GLY A 35 6.40 5.27 -4.64
N LEU A 36 6.42 4.34 -5.60
CA LEU A 36 7.60 3.54 -5.90
C LEU A 36 8.77 4.39 -6.42
N ALA A 37 8.49 5.38 -7.27
CA ALA A 37 9.50 6.33 -7.76
C ALA A 37 10.16 7.12 -6.62
N LYS A 38 9.36 7.61 -5.66
CA LYS A 38 9.87 8.29 -4.46
C LYS A 38 10.74 7.39 -3.57
N ILE A 39 10.47 6.08 -3.52
CA ILE A 39 11.34 5.14 -2.83
C ILE A 39 12.69 5.06 -3.56
N CYS A 40 12.67 4.89 -4.88
CA CYS A 40 13.89 4.83 -5.68
C CYS A 40 14.73 6.11 -5.54
N GLU A 41 14.09 7.28 -5.58
CA GLU A 41 14.75 8.58 -5.40
C GLU A 41 15.42 8.71 -4.03
N ARG A 42 14.74 8.30 -2.95
CA ARG A 42 15.31 8.29 -1.59
C ARG A 42 16.53 7.39 -1.46
N HIS A 43 16.56 6.27 -2.18
CA HIS A 43 17.69 5.33 -2.20
C HIS A 43 18.72 5.61 -3.29
N LEU A 44 18.62 6.76 -3.98
CA LEU A 44 19.48 7.15 -5.10
C LEU A 44 19.60 6.03 -6.15
N VAL A 45 18.51 5.32 -6.40
CA VAL A 45 18.42 4.28 -7.43
C VAL A 45 18.02 4.94 -8.74
N PRO A 46 18.79 4.78 -9.82
CA PRO A 46 18.43 5.34 -11.12
C PRO A 46 17.17 4.64 -11.64
N VAL A 47 16.15 5.43 -11.95
CA VAL A 47 14.89 4.96 -12.53
C VAL A 47 14.94 5.13 -14.05
N PRO A 48 14.42 4.17 -14.84
CA PRO A 48 14.36 4.32 -16.28
C PRO A 48 13.57 5.58 -16.67
N PRO A 49 14.01 6.33 -17.70
CA PRO A 49 13.32 7.53 -18.14
C PRO A 49 11.91 7.21 -18.63
N ARG A 50 11.03 8.22 -18.61
CA ARG A 50 9.67 8.08 -19.16
C ARG A 50 9.75 7.64 -20.62
N GLY A 51 8.96 6.62 -20.97
CA GLY A 51 8.97 6.02 -22.31
C GLY A 51 10.09 5.03 -22.60
N TYR A 52 10.99 4.74 -21.64
CA TYR A 52 11.98 3.65 -21.77
C TYR A 52 11.31 2.33 -22.13
N TRP A 53 10.26 1.96 -21.38
CA TRP A 53 9.51 0.72 -21.60
C TRP A 53 8.77 0.71 -22.94
N ALA A 54 8.17 1.84 -23.34
CA ALA A 54 7.53 1.96 -24.65
C ALA A 54 8.52 1.77 -25.81
N LYS A 55 9.75 2.29 -25.70
CA LYS A 55 10.81 2.07 -26.69
C LYS A 55 11.27 0.62 -26.73
N LEU A 56 11.33 -0.04 -25.57
CA LEU A 56 11.73 -1.43 -25.44
C LEU A 56 10.68 -2.37 -26.05
N GLU A 57 9.39 -2.09 -25.82
CA GLU A 57 8.26 -2.77 -26.46
C GLU A 57 8.23 -2.53 -27.98
N ALA A 58 8.63 -1.34 -28.44
CA ALA A 58 8.78 -1.02 -29.85
C ALA A 58 10.04 -1.67 -30.50
N GLY A 59 10.80 -2.49 -29.77
CA GLY A 59 11.97 -3.21 -30.29
C GLY A 59 13.23 -2.36 -30.45
N GLN A 60 13.29 -1.15 -29.89
CA GLN A 60 14.49 -0.31 -29.95
C GLN A 60 15.54 -0.77 -28.93
N SER A 61 16.81 -0.79 -29.33
CA SER A 61 17.93 -1.04 -28.42
C SER A 61 18.12 0.19 -27.52
N VAL A 62 17.82 0.05 -26.22
CA VAL A 62 17.99 1.14 -25.25
C VAL A 62 19.18 0.83 -24.35
N LYS A 63 20.11 1.78 -24.21
CA LYS A 63 21.24 1.65 -23.29
C LYS A 63 20.74 1.76 -21.85
N ARG A 64 21.03 0.75 -21.02
CA ARG A 64 20.77 0.80 -19.58
C ARG A 64 21.66 1.87 -18.94
N THR A 65 21.10 2.65 -18.02
CA THR A 65 21.88 3.61 -17.24
C THR A 65 22.79 2.82 -16.30
N PRO A 66 24.10 3.11 -16.25
CA PRO A 66 25.01 2.39 -15.37
C PRO A 66 24.62 2.62 -13.91
N PHE A 67 24.53 1.54 -13.14
CA PHE A 67 24.26 1.58 -11.72
C PHE A 67 25.46 2.19 -10.99
N ARG A 68 25.28 3.36 -10.35
CA ARG A 68 26.34 4.01 -9.58
C ARG A 68 26.40 3.39 -8.19
N THR A 69 27.55 2.84 -7.81
CA THR A 69 27.83 2.41 -6.44
C THR A 69 27.80 3.63 -5.51
N VAL A 70 27.13 3.49 -4.36
CA VAL A 70 27.04 4.54 -3.33
C VAL A 70 27.55 3.91 -2.05
N GLU A 71 28.46 4.58 -1.36
CA GLU A 71 29.13 4.05 -0.16
C GLU A 71 28.31 4.21 1.13
N ASN A 72 27.17 4.90 1.05
CA ASN A 72 26.32 5.15 2.21
C ASN A 72 25.52 3.89 2.59
N THR A 73 25.90 3.29 3.72
CA THR A 73 25.27 2.08 4.26
C THR A 73 23.78 2.24 4.51
N ALA A 74 23.33 3.44 4.92
CA ALA A 74 21.92 3.72 5.20
C ALA A 74 21.03 3.65 3.96
N LEU A 75 21.60 3.78 2.76
CA LEU A 75 20.86 3.72 1.50
C LEU A 75 20.77 2.31 0.92
N HIS A 76 21.55 1.34 1.44
CA HIS A 76 21.56 -0.03 0.94
C HIS A 76 20.28 -0.80 1.24
N THR A 77 19.51 -0.41 2.25
CA THR A 77 18.28 -1.11 2.65
C THR A 77 17.06 -0.24 2.37
N ALA A 78 16.19 -0.70 1.47
CA ALA A 78 14.95 -0.06 1.09
C ALA A 78 13.73 -0.77 1.71
N HIS A 79 12.89 0.01 2.38
CA HIS A 79 11.62 -0.46 2.95
C HIS A 79 10.47 -0.04 2.03
N ILE A 80 9.78 -1.02 1.43
CA ILE A 80 8.65 -0.78 0.53
C ILE A 80 7.34 -0.88 1.31
N GLY A 81 6.52 0.18 1.25
CA GLY A 81 5.19 0.21 1.87
C GLY A 81 5.17 0.48 3.37
N SER A 82 6.33 0.58 4.03
CA SER A 82 6.38 1.05 5.41
C SER A 82 6.10 2.55 5.41
N LYS A 83 4.87 2.94 5.81
CA LYS A 83 4.71 4.25 6.46
C LYS A 83 5.60 4.18 7.68
N VAL A 84 6.81 4.71 7.58
CA VAL A 84 7.58 5.06 8.76
C VAL A 84 6.76 6.16 9.39
N VAL A 85 5.86 5.76 10.29
CA VAL A 85 5.37 6.66 11.33
C VAL A 85 6.64 6.94 12.10
N THR A 86 7.36 7.97 11.68
CA THR A 86 8.43 8.51 12.48
C THR A 86 7.69 9.03 13.70
N THR A 87 7.67 8.25 14.77
CA THR A 87 7.31 8.71 16.10
C THR A 87 8.41 9.71 16.47
N GLN A 88 8.30 10.92 15.93
CA GLN A 88 9.26 12.01 16.15
C GLN A 88 9.21 12.53 17.59
N SER A 89 8.22 12.08 18.38
CA SER A 89 8.06 12.39 19.80
C SER A 89 7.26 11.30 20.51
N ALA A 90 7.58 11.03 21.78
CA ALA A 90 6.84 10.12 22.65
C ALA A 90 5.36 10.51 22.77
N TYR A 91 5.08 11.81 22.81
CA TYR A 91 3.72 12.36 22.86
C TYR A 91 2.86 11.91 21.67
N LEU A 92 3.41 11.90 20.46
CA LEU A 92 2.67 11.47 19.27
C LEU A 92 2.38 9.98 19.29
N ALA A 93 3.25 9.16 19.89
CA ALA A 93 3.02 7.73 20.04
C ALA A 93 1.85 7.46 21.00
N GLU A 94 1.80 8.19 22.11
CA GLU A 94 0.73 8.11 23.10
C GLU A 94 -0.63 8.52 22.52
N VAL A 95 -0.68 9.67 21.83
CA VAL A 95 -1.92 10.16 21.19
C VAL A 95 -2.45 9.17 20.15
N LEU A 96 -1.58 8.59 19.33
CA LEU A 96 -1.98 7.59 18.34
C LEU A 96 -2.42 6.27 18.98
N ALA A 97 -1.85 5.87 20.12
CA ALA A 97 -2.25 4.66 20.84
C ALA A 97 -3.65 4.82 21.45
N ALA A 98 -3.92 5.97 22.08
CA ALA A 98 -5.23 6.31 22.64
C ALA A 98 -6.31 6.31 21.55
N ALA A 99 -6.08 6.99 20.43
CA ALA A 99 -7.04 7.04 19.32
C ALA A 99 -7.34 5.66 18.70
N LYS A 100 -6.35 4.75 18.66
CA LYS A 100 -6.58 3.37 18.20
C LYS A 100 -7.45 2.57 19.16
N GLN A 101 -7.26 2.76 20.48
CA GLN A 101 -8.07 2.07 21.49
C GLN A 101 -9.53 2.50 21.43
N GLU A 102 -9.80 3.80 21.31
CA GLU A 102 -11.17 4.32 21.18
C GLU A 102 -11.92 3.68 20.00
N ILE A 103 -11.28 3.62 18.83
CA ILE A 103 -11.86 2.98 17.64
C ILE A 103 -12.08 1.47 17.85
N GLU A 104 -11.14 0.78 18.50
CA GLU A 104 -11.26 -0.65 18.79
C GLU A 104 -12.42 -0.91 19.76
N ASP A 105 -12.58 -0.08 20.79
CA ASP A 105 -13.65 -0.17 21.78
C ASP A 105 -15.02 0.13 21.15
N GLU A 106 -15.12 1.16 20.32
CA GLU A 106 -16.33 1.45 19.53
C GLU A 106 -16.69 0.26 18.63
N ASN A 107 -15.72 -0.29 17.89
CA ASN A 107 -15.93 -1.45 17.05
C ASN A 107 -16.33 -2.70 17.85
N LYS A 108 -15.80 -2.87 19.06
CA LYS A 108 -16.16 -3.95 19.97
C LYS A 108 -17.61 -3.82 20.44
N VAL A 109 -18.04 -2.61 20.81
CA VAL A 109 -19.44 -2.32 21.17
C VAL A 109 -20.38 -2.58 20.00
N LEU A 110 -20.00 -2.18 18.78
CA LEU A 110 -20.77 -2.46 17.58
C LEU A 110 -20.88 -3.96 17.29
N ARG A 111 -19.84 -4.75 17.60
CA ARG A 111 -19.84 -6.22 17.43
C ARG A 111 -20.63 -6.97 18.50
N THR A 112 -20.74 -6.43 19.72
CA THR A 112 -21.45 -7.07 20.82
C THR A 112 -22.89 -6.61 20.98
N ARG A 113 -23.33 -5.55 20.26
CA ARG A 113 -24.76 -5.20 20.19
C ARG A 113 -25.53 -6.41 19.62
N PRO A 114 -26.47 -7.00 20.38
CA PRO A 114 -27.35 -8.01 19.83
C PRO A 114 -28.13 -7.38 18.68
N ALA A 115 -28.22 -8.08 17.55
CA ALA A 115 -29.06 -7.67 16.44
C ALA A 115 -30.47 -7.40 16.99
N ALA A 116 -30.98 -6.17 16.80
CA ALA A 116 -32.30 -5.81 17.26
C ALA A 116 -33.31 -6.86 16.74
N PRO A 117 -34.23 -7.37 17.58
CA PRO A 117 -35.20 -8.34 17.12
C PRO A 117 -36.08 -7.65 16.07
N THR A 118 -35.89 -8.00 14.80
CA THR A 118 -36.78 -7.61 13.71
C THR A 118 -38.06 -8.42 13.84
N ASN A 119 -38.91 -8.06 14.80
CA ASN A 119 -40.30 -8.45 14.80
C ASN A 119 -41.14 -7.19 14.62
N VAL A 120 -41.17 -6.71 13.37
CA VAL A 120 -42.19 -5.77 12.92
C VAL A 120 -43.35 -6.65 12.45
N PRO A 121 -44.50 -6.70 13.16
CA PRO A 121 -45.64 -7.43 12.65
C PRO A 121 -46.21 -6.65 11.47
N SER A 122 -46.17 -7.26 10.27
CA SER A 122 -46.89 -6.76 9.10
C SER A 122 -48.39 -6.63 9.42
N PRO A 123 -49.05 -5.50 9.08
CA PRO A 123 -50.48 -5.39 9.28
C PRO A 123 -51.20 -6.34 8.32
N ARG A 124 -51.84 -7.38 8.87
CA ARG A 124 -52.79 -8.21 8.14
C ARG A 124 -53.96 -7.33 7.71
N LYS A 125 -54.16 -7.19 6.41
CA LYS A 125 -55.40 -6.65 5.86
C LYS A 125 -56.45 -7.75 5.90
N ASP A 126 -57.10 -7.88 7.05
CA ASP A 126 -58.28 -8.73 7.19
C ASP A 126 -59.55 -7.91 6.88
N ILE A 127 -60.16 -8.27 5.74
CA ILE A 127 -61.61 -8.46 5.54
C ILE A 127 -62.48 -7.23 5.28
N CYS A 128 -63.14 -7.22 4.10
CA CYS A 128 -64.62 -7.25 4.03
C CYS A 128 -65.09 -7.63 2.61
N VAL A 129 -65.74 -8.79 2.48
CA VAL A 129 -66.59 -9.17 1.34
C VAL A 129 -68.03 -9.06 1.81
N PRO A 130 -68.91 -8.39 1.06
CA PRO A 130 -70.36 -8.56 1.27
C PRO A 130 -71.16 -8.68 -0.06
N PRO A 131 -72.46 -8.99 0.06
CA PRO A 131 -73.07 -10.31 0.18
C PRO A 131 -73.28 -11.04 -1.17
#